data_AF-I2BBD5-F1
#
_entry.id   AF-I2BBD5-F1
#
_cell.length_a   1.000
_cell.length_b   1.000
_cell.length_c   1.000
_cell.angle_alpha   90.00
_cell.angle_beta   90.00
_cell.angle_gamma   90.00
#
_symmetry.space_group_name_H-M   'P 1'
#
loop_
_entity.id
_entity.type
_entity.pdbx_description
1 polymer ?
#
loop_
_entity_poly.entity_id
_entity_poly.type
_entity_poly.pdbx_seq_one_letter_code
_entity_poly.pdbx_strand_id
1 'polypeptide(L)'
;MKYALLCLCFFLTCCDDTDIEVQTIKCGLAISEVGNEQAKNNFLTHGNIPHIMADIFLLEEKAKDELGMYSDNQQQQRQLIIEEYNSWFCRNIHAQAKIALPTRSAS
;
A
#
# COMPACT_ATOMS: atom_id res chain seq x y z
N MET A 1 41.27 25.06 1.28
CA MET A 1 40.76 23.81 1.87
C MET A 1 39.51 24.12 2.69
N LYS A 2 38.43 23.38 2.42
CA LYS A 2 37.34 22.98 3.32
C LYS A 2 36.59 24.07 4.11
N TYR A 3 35.39 24.41 3.62
CA TYR A 3 34.17 24.28 4.44
C TYR A 3 33.08 23.67 3.55
N ALA A 4 32.90 22.36 3.71
CA ALA A 4 31.75 21.66 3.16
C ALA A 4 30.51 22.22 3.88
N LEU A 5 29.71 22.97 3.13
CA LEU A 5 28.39 23.41 3.56
C LEU A 5 27.52 22.17 3.66
N LEU A 6 27.51 21.63 4.87
CA LEU A 6 26.74 20.47 5.30
C LEU A 6 25.28 20.92 5.39
N CYS A 7 24.62 21.12 4.24
CA CYS A 7 23.17 21.14 4.14
C CYS A 7 22.69 19.70 4.35
N LEU A 8 22.75 19.27 5.61
CA LEU A 8 22.07 18.08 6.10
C LEU A 8 20.59 18.40 5.98
N CYS A 9 20.00 18.03 4.85
CA CYS A 9 18.57 18.14 4.61
C CYS A 9 17.85 17.32 5.69
N PHE A 10 17.36 18.05 6.68
CA PHE A 10 16.42 17.63 7.71
C PHE A 10 15.07 17.32 7.02
N PHE A 11 15.04 16.32 6.14
CA PHE A 11 13.80 15.67 5.73
C PHE A 11 13.44 14.64 6.80
N LEU A 12 13.24 15.11 8.04
CA LEU A 12 12.34 14.43 8.95
C LEU A 12 10.95 14.66 8.39
N THR A 13 10.60 13.81 7.41
CA THR A 13 9.25 13.65 6.92
C THR A 13 8.38 13.35 8.13
N CYS A 14 7.61 14.34 8.56
CA CYS A 14 6.29 14.09 9.11
C CYS A 14 5.53 13.36 7.99
N CYS A 15 5.74 12.05 7.84
CA CYS A 15 4.73 11.20 7.23
C CYS A 15 3.58 11.28 8.21
N ASP A 16 2.50 11.94 7.80
CA ASP A 16 1.27 11.96 8.58
C ASP A 16 0.91 10.50 8.85
N ASP A 17 0.73 10.11 10.12
CA ASP A 17 0.47 8.71 10.48
C ASP A 17 -0.76 8.20 9.69
N THR A 18 -1.70 9.10 9.41
CA THR A 18 -2.88 8.88 8.56
C THR A 18 -2.55 8.45 7.13
N ASP A 19 -1.48 8.97 6.51
CA ASP A 19 -1.10 8.57 5.15
C ASP A 19 -0.57 7.11 5.14
N ILE A 20 0.12 6.68 6.20
CA ILE A 20 0.59 5.30 6.34
C ILE A 20 -0.60 4.35 6.52
N GLU A 21 -1.62 4.76 7.27
CA GLU A 21 -2.84 3.97 7.47
C GLU A 21 -3.64 3.81 6.18
N VAL A 22 -3.85 4.89 5.42
CA VAL A 22 -4.50 4.84 4.10
C VAL A 22 -3.74 3.91 3.15
N GLN A 23 -2.41 4.04 3.09
CA GLN A 23 -1.57 3.17 2.26
C GLN A 23 -1.67 1.70 2.66
N THR A 24 -1.80 1.41 3.95
CA THR A 24 -2.00 0.04 4.45
C THR A 24 -3.35 -0.53 4.02
N ILE A 25 -4.41 0.26 4.11
CA ILE A 25 -5.75 -0.12 3.65
C ILE A 25 -5.75 -0.35 2.14
N LYS A 26 -5.13 0.55 1.36
CA LYS A 26 -4.97 0.40 -0.10
C LYS A 26 -4.26 -0.88 -0.48
N CYS A 27 -3.16 -1.22 0.19
CA CYS A 27 -2.47 -2.49 -0.02
C CYS A 27 -3.36 -3.69 0.32
N GLY A 28 -4.10 -3.64 1.43
CA GLY A 28 -5.06 -4.69 1.79
C GLY A 28 -6.16 -4.90 0.75
N LEU A 29 -6.74 -3.82 0.23
CA LEU A 29 -7.71 -3.86 -0.86
C LEU A 29 -7.09 -4.45 -2.14
N ALA A 30 -5.88 -4.02 -2.49
CA ALA A 30 -5.19 -4.53 -3.67
C ALA A 30 -4.90 -6.04 -3.55
N ILE A 31 -4.43 -6.50 -2.38
CA ILE A 31 -4.22 -7.94 -2.10
C ILE A 31 -5.54 -8.71 -2.18
N SER A 32 -6.65 -8.15 -1.70
CA SER A 32 -7.97 -8.77 -1.79
C SER A 32 -8.40 -8.99 -3.26
N GLU A 33 -8.11 -8.03 -4.13
CA GLU A 33 -8.54 -8.05 -5.53
C GLU A 33 -7.65 -8.90 -6.44
N VAL A 34 -6.32 -8.82 -6.29
CA VAL A 34 -5.36 -9.48 -7.21
C VAL A 34 -4.47 -10.54 -6.56
N GLY A 35 -4.40 -10.57 -5.23
CA GLY A 35 -3.64 -11.57 -4.49
C GLY A 35 -4.32 -12.95 -4.51
N ASN A 36 -3.51 -14.01 -4.41
CA ASN A 36 -4.03 -15.37 -4.19
C ASN A 36 -4.50 -15.56 -2.73
N GLU A 37 -5.18 -16.67 -2.43
CA GLU A 37 -5.69 -16.94 -1.07
C GLU A 37 -4.59 -16.93 -0.01
N GLN A 38 -3.38 -17.41 -0.35
CA GLN A 38 -2.24 -17.37 0.55
C GLN A 38 -1.80 -15.94 0.87
N ALA A 39 -1.77 -15.05 -0.12
CA ALA A 39 -1.45 -13.64 0.04
C ALA A 39 -2.45 -12.94 0.97
N LYS A 40 -3.74 -13.21 0.78
CA LYS A 40 -4.83 -12.69 1.61
C LYS A 40 -4.68 -13.14 3.06
N ASN A 41 -4.50 -14.43 3.29
CA ASN A 41 -4.36 -15.00 4.64
C ASN A 41 -3.11 -14.46 5.36
N ASN A 42 -1.99 -14.35 4.63
CA ASN A 42 -0.76 -13.81 5.19
C ASN A 42 -0.89 -12.32 5.55
N PHE A 43 -1.59 -11.52 4.73
CA PHE A 43 -1.86 -10.11 5.04
C PHE A 43 -2.77 -9.96 6.27
N LEU A 44 -3.83 -10.76 6.38
CA LEU A 44 -4.70 -10.72 7.56
C LEU A 44 -3.97 -11.12 8.86
N THR A 45 -2.94 -11.95 8.75
CA THR A 45 -2.19 -12.48 9.90
C THR A 45 -0.98 -11.61 10.28
N HIS A 46 -0.33 -10.98 9.30
CA HIS A 46 0.96 -10.29 9.47
C HIS A 46 1.01 -8.89 8.86
N GLY A 47 0.03 -8.52 8.04
CA GLY A 47 -0.16 -7.14 7.59
C GLY A 47 -0.49 -6.30 8.82
N ASN A 48 0.26 -5.24 9.03
CA ASN A 48 0.12 -4.37 10.20
C ASN A 48 -1.14 -3.51 10.05
N ILE A 49 -2.32 -4.13 10.12
CA ILE A 49 -3.62 -3.48 9.89
C ILE A 49 -3.82 -2.43 10.99
N PRO A 50 -4.00 -1.15 10.64
CA PRO A 50 -4.17 -0.10 11.65
C PRO A 50 -5.38 -0.40 12.54
N HIS A 51 -5.15 -0.41 13.85
CA HIS A 51 -6.15 -0.77 14.87
C HIS A 51 -7.08 0.41 15.26
N ILE A 52 -7.07 1.53 14.53
CA ILE A 52 -7.78 2.74 14.93
C ILE A 52 -9.24 2.69 14.50
N MET A 53 -10.14 2.30 15.41
CA MET A 53 -11.56 2.06 15.12
C MET A 53 -12.40 3.32 14.81
N ALA A 54 -11.93 4.53 15.13
CA ALA A 54 -12.75 5.74 15.00
C ALA A 54 -12.89 6.22 13.54
N ASP A 55 -11.83 6.10 12.73
CA ASP A 55 -11.77 6.68 11.38
C ASP A 55 -11.55 5.67 10.25
N ILE A 56 -11.52 4.36 10.55
CA ILE A 56 -11.32 3.30 9.53
C ILE A 56 -12.26 3.45 8.34
N PHE A 57 -13.53 3.80 8.57
CA PHE A 57 -14.49 3.98 7.48
C PHE A 57 -14.10 5.14 6.54
N LEU A 58 -13.64 6.26 7.09
CA LEU A 58 -13.18 7.42 6.29
C LEU A 58 -11.90 7.09 5.53
N LEU A 59 -10.97 6.38 6.17
CA LEU A 59 -9.72 5.96 5.54
C LEU A 59 -9.96 4.91 4.46
N GLU A 60 -10.92 4.01 4.66
CA GLU A 60 -11.34 3.01 3.68
C GLU A 60 -12.04 3.66 2.48
N GLU A 61 -12.95 4.62 2.71
CA GLU A 61 -13.56 5.41 1.65
C GLU A 61 -12.51 6.14 0.81
N LYS A 62 -11.54 6.81 1.46
CA LYS A 62 -10.43 7.47 0.78
C LYS A 62 -9.58 6.48 -0.03
N ALA A 63 -9.27 5.32 0.54
CA ALA A 63 -8.51 4.28 -0.16
C ALA A 63 -9.25 3.73 -1.39
N LYS A 64 -10.57 3.52 -1.29
CA LYS A 64 -11.43 3.06 -2.40
C LYS A 64 -11.53 4.10 -3.51
N ASP A 65 -11.66 5.38 -3.14
CA ASP A 65 -11.67 6.49 -4.10
C ASP A 65 -10.33 6.60 -4.84
N GLU A 66 -9.20 6.57 -4.13
CA GLU A 66 -7.87 6.59 -4.74
C GLU A 66 -7.58 5.38 -5.65
N LEU A 67 -8.17 4.21 -5.35
CA LEU A 67 -8.09 3.01 -6.19
C LEU A 67 -9.11 3.01 -7.34
N GLY A 68 -9.94 4.05 -7.44
CA GLY A 68 -10.97 4.15 -8.46
C GLY A 68 -12.01 3.04 -8.37
N MET A 69 -12.31 2.52 -7.17
CA MET A 69 -13.27 1.41 -7.00
C MET A 69 -14.72 1.83 -7.30
N TYR A 70 -14.99 3.14 -7.30
CA TYR A 70 -16.26 3.73 -7.72
C TYR A 70 -16.30 4.14 -9.20
N SER A 71 -15.23 3.88 -9.95
CA SER A 71 -15.14 4.25 -11.36
C SER A 71 -15.92 3.28 -12.25
N ASP A 72 -16.68 3.82 -13.20
CA ASP A 72 -17.31 3.02 -14.27
C ASP A 72 -16.27 2.44 -15.25
N ASN A 73 -15.04 2.96 -15.23
CA ASN A 73 -13.94 2.46 -16.07
C ASN A 73 -13.20 1.30 -15.39
N GLN A 74 -13.75 0.09 -15.58
CA GLN A 74 -13.23 -1.15 -15.01
C GLN A 74 -11.78 -1.47 -15.42
N GLN A 75 -11.35 -1.06 -16.62
CA GLN A 75 -9.97 -1.28 -17.05
C GLN A 75 -8.99 -0.39 -16.27
N GLN A 76 -9.35 0.89 -16.08
CA GLN A 76 -8.55 1.83 -15.31
C GLN A 76 -8.49 1.44 -13.83
N GLN A 77 -9.62 1.05 -13.24
CA GLN A 77 -9.66 0.53 -11.87
C GLN A 77 -8.70 -0.66 -11.69
N ARG A 78 -8.74 -1.63 -12.60
CA ARG A 78 -7.84 -2.79 -12.54
C ARG A 78 -6.37 -2.39 -12.64
N GLN A 79 -6.03 -1.40 -13.45
CA GLN A 79 -4.67 -0.88 -13.54
C GLN A 79 -4.20 -0.26 -12.22
N LEU A 80 -5.02 0.61 -11.61
CA LEU A 80 -4.71 1.23 -10.32
C LEU A 80 -4.51 0.19 -9.21
N ILE A 81 -5.37 -0.84 -9.17
CA ILE A 81 -5.24 -1.96 -8.22
C ILE A 81 -3.92 -2.73 -8.42
N ILE A 82 -3.55 -3.03 -9.67
CA ILE A 82 -2.30 -3.73 -9.98
C ILE A 82 -1.08 -2.86 -9.64
N GLU A 83 -1.15 -1.56 -9.92
CA GLU A 83 -0.09 -0.61 -9.59
C GLU A 83 0.12 -0.51 -8.09
N GLU A 84 -0.97 -0.43 -7.31
CA GLU A 84 -0.91 -0.38 -5.85
C GLU A 84 -0.41 -1.70 -5.26
N TYR A 85 -0.90 -2.84 -5.75
CA TYR A 85 -0.37 -4.15 -5.33
C TYR A 85 1.13 -4.30 -5.60
N ASN A 86 1.64 -3.63 -6.64
CA ASN A 86 3.04 -3.53 -6.97
C ASN A 86 3.70 -2.23 -6.47
N SER A 87 3.09 -1.49 -5.55
CA SER A 87 3.70 -0.29 -4.99
C SER A 87 4.89 -0.67 -4.11
N TRP A 88 5.84 0.25 -3.94
CA TRP A 88 6.98 0.01 -3.03
C TRP A 88 6.50 -0.28 -1.60
N PHE A 89 5.47 0.44 -1.16
CA PHE A 89 4.86 0.26 0.15
C PHE A 89 4.22 -1.13 0.29
N CYS A 90 3.37 -1.52 -0.66
CA CYS A 90 2.69 -2.81 -0.59
C CYS A 90 3.67 -3.99 -0.73
N ARG A 91 4.74 -3.85 -1.54
CA ARG A 91 5.82 -4.83 -1.60
C ARG A 91 6.59 -4.98 -0.29
N ASN A 92 6.80 -3.90 0.46
CA ASN A 92 7.41 -3.99 1.79
C ASN A 92 6.52 -4.74 2.77
N ILE A 93 5.21 -4.53 2.71
CA ILE A 93 4.24 -5.32 3.47
C ILE A 93 4.29 -6.78 3.03
N HIS A 94 4.32 -7.05 1.72
CA HIS A 94 4.45 -8.41 1.19
C HIS A 94 5.70 -9.12 1.72
N ALA A 95 6.84 -8.43 1.73
CA ALA A 95 8.10 -8.97 2.24
C ALA A 95 8.03 -9.27 3.75
N GLN A 96 7.45 -8.37 4.54
CA GLN A 96 7.28 -8.54 5.99
C GLN A 96 6.30 -9.70 6.31
N ALA A 97 5.20 -9.78 5.58
CA ALA A 97 4.18 -10.80 5.73
C ALA A 97 4.49 -12.12 5.01
N LYS A 98 5.67 -12.24 4.37
CA LYS A 98 6.07 -13.40 3.52
C LYS A 98 5.01 -13.76 2.46
N ILE A 99 4.36 -12.75 1.90
CA ILE A 99 3.41 -12.89 0.79
C ILE A 99 4.22 -13.09 -0.49
N ALA A 100 3.96 -14.19 -1.20
CA ALA A 100 4.61 -14.44 -2.49
C ALA A 100 4.17 -13.36 -3.50
N LEU A 101 5.11 -12.57 -3.99
CA LEU A 101 4.87 -11.70 -5.13
C LEU A 101 4.47 -12.57 -6.33
N PRO A 102 3.56 -12.10 -7.22
CA PRO A 102 3.31 -12.78 -8.47
C PRO A 102 4.64 -12.86 -9.18
N THR A 103 5.11 -14.09 -9.38
CA THR A 103 6.27 -14.34 -10.22
C THR A 103 5.89 -13.77 -11.57
N ARG A 104 6.53 -12.66 -11.96
CA ARG A 104 6.51 -12.19 -13.34
C ARG A 104 6.99 -13.39 -14.14
N SER A 105 6.09 -14.07 -14.83
CA SER A 105 6.43 -15.15 -15.74
C SER A 105 7.42 -14.53 -16.73
N ALA A 106 8.69 -14.88 -16.58
CA ALA A 106 9.70 -14.60 -17.57
C ALA A 106 9.21 -15.28 -18.85
N SER A 107 8.85 -14.46 -19.83
CA SER A 107 8.73 -14.88 -21.22
C SER A 107 10.14 -15.03 -21.80
#